data_AF-A0A124F7L3-F1
#
_entry.id   AF-A0A124F7L3-F1
#
_cell.length_a   1.000
_cell.length_b   1.000
_cell.length_c   1.000
_cell.angle_alpha   90.00
_cell.angle_beta   90.00
_cell.angle_gamma   90.00
#
_symmetry.space_group_name_H-M   'P 1'
#
loop_
_entity.id
_entity.type
_entity.pdbx_description
1 polymer ?
#
loop_
_entity_poly.entity_id
_entity_poly.type
_entity_poly.pdbx_seq_one_letter_code
_entity_poly.pdbx_strand_id
1 'polypeptide(L)' 'MTQVLDDLVALLSLEQIEENLFRGRSQDLGFRQLFGGQVLGQCISAASQTVEEARHVH' A
#
# COMPACT_ATOMS: atom_id res chain seq x y z
N MET A 1 -3.03 -14.79 -12.79
CA MET A 1 -1.91 -14.23 -12.02
C MET A 1 -1.49 -15.25 -10.97
N THR A 2 -0.33 -15.10 -10.35
CA THR A 2 0.12 -16.00 -9.26
C THR A 2 -0.46 -15.52 -7.93
N GLN A 3 -0.79 -16.44 -7.01
CA GLN A 3 -1.36 -16.11 -5.69
C GLN A 3 -0.54 -15.03 -4.95
N VAL A 4 0.79 -15.14 -5.00
CA VAL A 4 1.70 -14.19 -4.35
C VAL A 4 1.55 -12.77 -4.89
N LEU A 5 1.32 -12.64 -6.20
CA LEU A 5 1.12 -11.33 -6.81
C LEU A 5 -0.23 -10.73 -6.40
N ASP A 6 -1.28 -11.56 -6.36
CA ASP A 6 -2.61 -11.14 -5.94
C ASP A 6 -2.61 -10.67 -4.47
N ASP A 7 -1.89 -11.39 -3.59
CA ASP A 7 -1.70 -11.01 -2.19
C ASP A 7 -0.95 -9.67 -2.05
N LEU A 8 0.08 -9.45 -2.85
CA LEU A 8 0.84 -8.19 -2.86
C LEU A 8 -0.04 -7.02 -3.34
N VAL A 9 -0.80 -7.22 -4.42
CA VAL A 9 -1.73 -6.19 -4.92
C VAL A 9 -2.79 -5.86 -3.88
N ALA A 10 -3.35 -6.87 -3.20
CA ALA A 10 -4.30 -6.67 -2.12
C ALA A 10 -3.69 -5.91 -0.93
N LEU A 11 -2.42 -6.14 -0.61
CA LEU A 11 -1.69 -5.44 0.45
C LEU A 11 -1.47 -3.94 0.13
N LEU A 12 -1.25 -3.63 -1.16
CA LEU A 12 -1.03 -2.26 -1.65
C LEU A 12 -2.35 -1.52 -1.94
N SER A 13 -3.47 -2.24 -2.02
CA SER A 13 -4.81 -1.67 -2.22
C SER A 13 -5.39 -1.25 -0.88
N LEU A 14 -5.13 0.00 -0.49
CA LEU A 14 -5.54 0.53 0.80
C LEU A 14 -7.03 0.84 0.88
N GLU A 15 -7.62 0.62 2.05
CA GLU A 15 -8.98 1.05 2.36
C GLU A 15 -8.97 2.55 2.69
N GLN A 16 -9.70 3.36 1.93
CA GLN A 16 -9.90 4.77 2.27
C GLN A 16 -10.93 4.89 3.40
N ILE A 17 -10.55 5.55 4.49
CA ILE A 17 -11.46 5.83 5.61
C ILE A 17 -12.07 7.22 5.45
N GLU A 18 -11.24 8.23 5.16
CA GLU A 18 -11.64 9.63 4.99
C GLU A 18 -10.76 10.32 3.92
N GLU A 19 -10.98 11.62 3.69
CA GLU A 19 -10.11 12.44 2.85
C GLU A 19 -8.67 12.42 3.41
N ASN A 20 -7.72 11.95 2.59
CA ASN A 20 -6.31 11.80 2.96
C ASN A 20 -6.02 10.81 4.12
N LEU A 21 -6.98 9.96 4.50
CA LEU A 21 -6.81 8.95 5.54
C LEU A 21 -7.07 7.55 5.01
N PHE A 22 -6.04 6.70 5.06
CA PHE A 22 -6.06 5.34 4.51
C PHE A 22 -5.62 4.31 5.54
N ARG A 23 -6.20 3.10 5.48
CA ARG A 23 -5.85 1.96 6.32
C ARG A 23 -5.07 0.91 5.53
N GLY A 24 -3.81 0.71 5.94
CA GLY A 24 -2.98 -0.40 5.50
C GLY A 24 -3.10 -1.61 6.40
N ARG A 25 -2.95 -2.80 5.81
CA ARG A 25 -2.79 -4.06 6.54
C ARG A 25 -1.32 -4.42 6.62
N SER A 26 -0.89 -4.96 7.77
CA SER A 26 0.44 -5.52 7.96
C SER A 26 0.43 -6.99 7.55
N GLN A 27 1.45 -7.44 6.82
CA GLN A 27 1.64 -8.87 6.56
C GLN A 27 2.57 -9.41 7.64
N ASP A 28 2.14 -10.48 8.31
CA ASP A 28 3.03 -11.20 9.22
C ASP A 28 3.93 -12.13 8.42
N LEU A 29 5.22 -11.81 8.39
CA LEU A 29 6.25 -12.60 7.72
C LEU A 29 7.06 -13.46 8.71
N GLY A 30 6.60 -13.58 9.97
CA GLY A 30 7.31 -14.27 11.05
C GLY A 30 8.46 -13.45 11.66
N PHE A 31 8.59 -12.19 11.29
CA PHE A 31 9.57 -11.25 11.85
C PHE A 31 8.91 -10.30 12.85
N ARG A 32 9.67 -9.87 13.85
CA ARG A 32 9.20 -8.87 14.82
C ARG A 32 8.95 -7.49 14.18
N GLN A 33 9.63 -7.20 13.09
CA GLN A 33 9.59 -5.91 12.40
C GLN A 33 8.81 -6.02 11.10
N LEU A 34 8.09 -4.95 10.76
CA LEU A 34 7.50 -4.78 9.44
C LEU A 34 8.59 -4.64 8.37
N PHE A 35 8.34 -5.24 7.22
CA PHE A 35 9.18 -5.03 6.05
C PHE A 35 9.04 -3.58 5.57
N GLY A 36 10.14 -2.81 5.57
CA GLY A 36 10.10 -1.39 5.21
C GLY A 36 9.56 -1.13 3.79
N GLY A 37 9.82 -2.03 2.84
CA GLY A 37 9.30 -1.93 1.49
C GLY A 37 7.76 -2.02 1.41
N GLN A 38 7.14 -2.78 2.31
CA GLN A 38 5.67 -2.83 2.41
C GLN A 38 5.11 -1.47 2.84
N VAL A 39 5.67 -0.90 3.91
CA VAL A 39 5.22 0.39 4.44
C VAL A 39 5.39 1.47 3.38
N LEU A 40 6.54 1.50 2.69
CA LEU A 40 6.81 2.44 1.61
C LEU A 40 5.83 2.29 0.45
N GLY A 41 5.56 1.06 -0.01
CA GLY A 41 4.62 0.80 -1.10
C GLY A 41 3.19 1.25 -0.75
N GLN A 42 2.75 1.00 0.47
CA GLN A 42 1.45 1.48 0.97
C GLN A 42 1.40 3.01 1.02
N CYS A 43 2.43 3.67 1.54
CA CYS A 43 2.50 5.14 1.56
C CYS A 43 2.42 5.75 0.16
N ILE A 44 3.12 5.17 -0.82
CA ILE A 44 3.08 5.63 -2.21
C ILE A 44 1.69 5.41 -2.81
N SER A 45 1.07 4.24 -2.57
CA SER A 45 -0.29 3.93 -3.03
C SER A 45 -1.33 4.92 -2.49
N ALA A 46 -1.24 5.29 -1.21
CA ALA A 46 -2.09 6.33 -0.63
C ALA A 46 -1.85 7.69 -1.31
N ALA A 47 -0.59 8.11 -1.42
CA ALA A 47 -0.23 9.40 -2.00
C ALA A 47 -0.69 9.53 -3.47
N SER A 48 -0.58 8.46 -4.25
CA SER A 48 -1.07 8.43 -5.64
C SER A 48 -2.58 8.60 -5.77
N GLN A 49 -3.36 8.28 -4.73
CA GLN A 49 -4.82 8.48 -4.70
C GLN A 49 -5.22 9.90 -4.28
N THR A 50 -4.30 10.70 -3.75
CA THR A 50 -4.55 12.08 -3.29
C THR A 50 -4.13 13.15 -4.29
N VAL A 51 -3.63 12.74 -5.47
CA VAL A 51 -3.15 13.64 -6.51
C VAL A 51 -3.91 13.42 -7.81
N GLU A 52 -3.84 14.39 -8.72
CA GLU A 52 -4.37 14.25 -10.07
C GLU A 52 -3.70 13.08 -10.80
N GLU A 53 -4.43 12.37 -11.66
CA GLU A 53 -3.94 11.18 -12.36
C GLU A 53 -2.68 11.44 -13.22
N ALA A 54 -2.49 12.68 -13.69
CA ALA A 54 -1.30 13.11 -14.43
C ALA A 54 -0.05 13.30 -13.56
N ARG A 55 -0.18 13.28 -12.22
CA ARG A 55 0.93 13.44 -11.28
C ARG A 55 1.52 12.07 -10.94
N HIS A 56 2.67 11.78 -11.53
CA HIS A 56 3.42 10.55 -11.27
C HIS A 56 4.35 10.68 -10.06
N VAL A 57 4.63 9.53 -9.43
CA VAL A 57 5.62 9.39 -8.36
C VAL A 57 7.02 9.72 -8.92
N HIS A 58 7.82 10.48 -8.17
CA HIS A 58 9.16 10.94 -8.54
C HIS A 58 10.28 10.05 -8.01
#